data_AF-W2M2V3-F1
#
_entry.id   AF-W2M2V3-F1
#
_cell.length_a   1.000
_cell.length_b   1.000
_cell.length_c   1.000
_cell.angle_alpha   90.00
_cell.angle_beta   90.00
_cell.angle_gamma   90.00
#
_symmetry.space_group_name_H-M   'P 1'
#
loop_
_entity.id
_entity.type
_entity.pdbx_description
1 polymer ?
#
loop_
_entity_poly.entity_id
_entity_poly.type
_entity_poly.pdbx_seq_one_letter_code
_entity_poly.pdbx_strand_id
1 'polypeptide(L)'
;MDADLLFHRFTKPMEWQIPLRDPVPPLGDWRDDLVDESNVRDLIETAPWEILAAKIDPLAFQDRGWFRHTMRLYASYEDEHLWACWDSTHAFPVSIAKRRASRYLEAFYTDRKQRQSRAGARLKSFLQQVLIGLLR
;
A
#
# COMPACT_ATOMS: atom_id res chain seq x y z
N MET A 1 13.31 -20.77 -0.49
CA MET A 1 14.23 -19.62 -0.34
C MET A 1 13.45 -18.57 0.42
N ASP A 2 13.94 -18.16 1.60
CA ASP A 2 13.25 -17.18 2.45
C ASP A 2 13.37 -15.77 1.83
N ALA A 3 12.26 -15.06 1.73
CA ALA A 3 12.25 -13.70 1.20
C ALA A 3 12.99 -12.73 2.11
N ASP A 4 12.94 -12.95 3.42
CA ASP A 4 13.61 -12.07 4.37
C ASP A 4 15.14 -12.15 4.19
N LEU A 5 15.66 -13.34 3.87
CA LEU A 5 17.06 -13.55 3.47
C LEU A 5 17.44 -12.82 2.16
N LEU A 6 16.51 -12.59 1.23
CA LEU A 6 16.79 -11.88 -0.02
C LEU A 6 16.89 -10.36 0.20
N PHE A 7 16.00 -9.78 1.02
CA PHE A 7 16.10 -8.36 1.41
C PHE A 7 17.32 -8.07 2.29
N HIS A 8 17.81 -9.06 3.05
CA HIS A 8 19.07 -8.95 3.78
C HIS A 8 20.32 -9.12 2.89
N ARG A 9 20.24 -9.93 1.83
CA ARG A 9 21.37 -10.27 0.95
C ARG A 9 21.60 -9.26 -0.17
N PHE A 10 20.54 -8.66 -0.69
CA PHE A 10 20.65 -7.47 -1.54
C PHE A 10 20.66 -6.26 -0.61
N THR A 11 21.85 -5.80 -0.22
CA THR A 11 22.00 -4.43 0.28
C THR A 11 21.26 -3.52 -0.70
N LYS A 12 20.40 -2.62 -0.18
CA LYS A 12 19.69 -1.61 -0.97
C LYS A 12 20.68 -1.09 -2.02
N PRO A 13 20.48 -1.39 -3.33
CA PRO A 13 21.48 -1.03 -4.32
C PRO A 13 21.72 0.48 -4.20
N MET A 14 22.98 0.90 -4.24
CA MET A 14 23.40 2.28 -3.91
C MET A 14 22.63 3.35 -4.72
N GLU A 15 22.05 2.94 -5.85
CA GLU A 15 21.29 3.77 -6.80
C GLU A 15 19.76 3.77 -6.55
N TRP A 16 19.24 2.90 -5.68
CA TRP A 16 17.81 2.86 -5.37
C TRP A 16 17.45 3.99 -4.40
N GLN A 17 16.92 5.08 -4.94
CA GLN A 17 16.27 6.14 -4.15
C GLN A 17 14.92 5.63 -3.65
N ILE A 18 14.91 4.75 -2.64
CA ILE A 18 13.67 4.52 -1.86
C ILE A 18 13.41 5.84 -1.13
N PRO A 19 12.30 6.56 -1.44
CA PRO A 19 11.97 7.77 -0.73
C PRO A 19 11.97 7.47 0.77
N LEU A 20 12.64 8.31 1.56
CA LEU A 20 12.45 8.25 3.00
C LEU A 20 10.95 8.47 3.23
N ARG A 21 10.29 7.58 3.99
CA ARG A 21 8.94 7.88 4.44
C ARG A 21 9.04 9.13 5.28
N ASP A 22 8.42 10.22 4.82
CA ASP A 22 8.23 11.37 5.67
C ASP A 22 7.54 10.89 6.96
N PRO A 23 8.03 11.31 8.13
CA PRO A 23 7.37 10.96 9.38
C PRO A 23 5.92 11.44 9.30
N VAL A 24 4.99 10.58 9.72
CA VAL A 24 3.57 10.97 9.82
C VAL A 24 3.51 12.23 10.70
N PRO A 25 2.88 13.33 10.23
CA PRO A 25 2.79 14.54 11.02
C PRO A 25 2.23 14.22 12.42
N PRO A 26 2.83 14.77 13.49
CA PRO A 26 2.31 14.66 14.85
C PRO A 26 0.81 14.89 14.94
N LEU A 27 0.12 14.24 15.87
CA LEU A 27 -1.33 14.41 16.06
C LEU A 27 -1.77 15.87 16.19
N GLY A 28 -0.92 16.74 16.75
CA GLY A 28 -1.18 18.18 16.90
C GLY A 28 -1.18 18.98 15.59
N ASP A 29 -0.63 18.42 14.51
CA ASP A 29 -0.58 19.05 13.19
C ASP A 29 -1.82 18.70 12.35
N TRP A 30 -2.68 17.82 12.86
CA TRP A 30 -3.95 17.45 12.23
C TRP A 30 -5.11 18.25 12.81
N ARG A 31 -6.03 18.63 11.93
CA ARG A 31 -7.33 19.17 12.32
C ARG A 31 -8.20 18.02 12.83
N ASP A 32 -8.12 17.74 14.14
CA ASP A 32 -8.88 16.67 14.80
C ASP A 32 -10.39 16.83 14.58
N ASP A 33 -10.88 18.06 14.46
CA ASP A 33 -12.28 18.37 14.15
C ASP A 33 -12.74 17.82 12.79
N LEU A 34 -11.84 17.66 11.82
CA LEU A 34 -12.17 17.11 10.50
C LEU A 34 -12.18 15.58 10.47
N VAL A 35 -11.53 14.91 11.42
CA VAL A 35 -11.45 13.43 11.46
C VAL A 35 -12.62 12.88 12.29
N ASP A 36 -13.85 13.09 11.84
CA ASP A 36 -15.05 12.53 12.47
C ASP A 36 -15.68 11.42 11.60
N GLU A 37 -16.70 10.75 12.14
CA GLU A 37 -17.36 9.66 11.43
C GLU A 37 -18.00 10.12 10.11
N SER A 38 -18.63 11.29 10.07
CA SER A 38 -19.32 11.78 8.87
C SER A 38 -18.31 12.02 7.76
N ASN A 39 -17.26 12.80 8.05
CA ASN A 39 -16.26 13.15 7.04
C ASN A 39 -15.49 11.92 6.55
N VAL A 40 -15.20 10.95 7.44
CA VAL A 40 -14.55 9.70 7.02
C VAL A 40 -15.48 8.89 6.13
N ARG A 41 -16.78 8.82 6.45
CA ARG A 41 -17.76 8.14 5.59
C ARG A 41 -17.85 8.80 4.23
N ASP A 42 -18.05 10.11 4.20
CA ASP A 42 -18.16 10.89 2.97
C ASP A 42 -16.91 10.69 2.10
N LEU A 43 -15.71 10.70 2.69
CA LEU A 43 -14.46 10.41 1.99
C LEU A 43 -14.41 8.99 1.41
N ILE A 44 -14.83 7.97 2.15
CA ILE A 44 -14.79 6.59 1.66
C ILE A 44 -15.86 6.34 0.60
N GLU A 45 -17.00 7.01 0.69
CA GLU A 45 -18.06 6.98 -0.31
C GLU A 45 -17.60 7.56 -1.67
N THR A 46 -16.63 8.48 -1.70
CA THR A 46 -16.03 8.95 -2.97
C THR A 46 -15.06 7.96 -3.61
N ALA A 47 -14.82 6.79 -3.01
CA ALA A 47 -13.89 5.77 -3.49
C ALA A 47 -12.51 6.33 -3.94
N PRO A 48 -11.78 7.05 -3.06
CA PRO A 48 -10.61 7.85 -3.45
C PRO A 48 -9.45 7.03 -4.02
N TRP A 49 -9.44 5.71 -3.80
CA TRP A 49 -8.47 4.80 -4.39
C TRP A 49 -8.66 4.56 -5.89
N GLU A 50 -9.82 4.89 -6.47
CA GLU A 50 -10.07 4.72 -7.91
C GLU A 50 -9.16 5.57 -8.78
N ILE A 51 -8.63 6.69 -8.25
CA ILE A 51 -7.63 7.50 -8.95
C ILE A 51 -6.36 6.69 -9.31
N LEU A 52 -6.08 5.63 -8.54
CA LEU A 52 -4.93 4.76 -8.77
C LEU A 52 -5.20 3.69 -9.85
N ALA A 53 -6.44 3.53 -10.32
CA ALA A 53 -6.76 2.57 -11.39
C ALA A 53 -6.24 3.01 -12.77
N ALA A 54 -5.81 4.27 -12.90
CA ALA A 54 -5.24 4.79 -14.14
C ALA A 54 -3.97 4.00 -14.52
N LYS A 55 -4.07 3.21 -15.60
CA LYS A 55 -2.93 2.46 -16.13
C LYS A 55 -1.95 3.43 -16.77
N ILE A 56 -0.70 3.40 -16.30
CA ILE A 56 0.42 4.16 -16.88
C ILE A 56 1.32 3.15 -17.57
N ASP A 57 1.73 3.48 -18.81
CA ASP A 57 2.70 2.65 -19.52
C ASP A 57 4.02 2.57 -18.73
N PRO A 58 4.60 1.37 -18.58
CA PRO A 58 5.83 1.21 -17.82
C PRO A 58 6.96 2.01 -18.49
N LEU A 59 7.45 3.04 -17.78
CA LEU A 59 8.49 3.96 -18.27
C LEU A 59 9.85 3.29 -18.50
N ALA A 60 10.18 2.26 -17.71
CA ALA A 60 11.55 1.74 -17.59
C ALA A 60 11.75 0.29 -18.03
N PHE A 61 10.70 -0.42 -18.45
CA PHE A 61 10.78 -1.86 -18.72
C PHE A 61 10.09 -2.26 -20.02
N GLN A 62 10.78 -3.10 -20.81
CA GLN A 62 10.17 -3.71 -22.00
C GLN A 62 9.41 -4.98 -21.61
N ASP A 63 8.15 -5.03 -22.01
CA ASP A 63 7.25 -6.16 -21.77
C ASP A 63 7.58 -7.39 -22.65
N ARG A 64 8.63 -8.16 -22.30
CA ARG A 64 9.08 -9.34 -23.08
C ARG A 64 9.42 -10.54 -22.18
N GLY A 65 9.32 -11.74 -22.76
CA GLY A 65 9.75 -13.00 -22.12
C GLY A 65 9.02 -13.28 -20.81
N TRP A 66 9.73 -13.84 -19.83
CA TRP A 66 9.19 -14.14 -18.50
C TRP A 66 8.77 -12.87 -17.74
N PHE A 67 9.39 -11.72 -18.03
CA PHE A 67 9.08 -10.44 -17.41
C PHE A 67 7.66 -9.97 -17.73
N ARG A 68 7.13 -10.30 -18.93
CA ARG A 68 5.73 -10.04 -19.29
C ARG A 68 4.74 -10.74 -18.37
N HIS A 69 5.04 -11.98 -18.01
CA HIS A 69 4.20 -12.74 -17.08
C HIS A 69 4.20 -12.07 -15.70
N THR A 70 5.37 -11.66 -15.22
CA THR A 70 5.54 -10.93 -13.97
C THR A 70 4.78 -9.60 -13.96
N MET A 71 4.87 -8.80 -15.03
CA MET A 71 4.15 -7.52 -15.13
C MET A 71 2.62 -7.71 -15.08
N ARG A 72 2.10 -8.80 -15.66
CA ARG A 72 0.67 -9.13 -15.55
C ARG A 72 0.25 -9.47 -14.12
N LEU A 73 1.07 -10.27 -13.41
CA LEU A 73 0.81 -10.59 -12.00
C LEU A 73 0.85 -9.35 -11.11
N TYR A 74 1.77 -8.42 -11.39
CA TYR A 74 1.84 -7.15 -10.69
C TYR A 74 0.63 -6.26 -10.98
N ALA A 75 0.23 -6.14 -12.26
CA ALA A 75 -0.96 -5.38 -12.63
C ALA A 75 -2.23 -5.91 -11.94
N SER A 76 -2.38 -7.24 -11.84
CA SER A 76 -3.50 -7.84 -11.08
C SER A 76 -3.41 -7.55 -9.58
N TYR A 77 -2.20 -7.56 -9.00
CA TYR A 77 -2.00 -7.15 -7.61
C TYR A 77 -2.44 -5.71 -7.37
N GLU A 78 -2.05 -4.78 -8.24
CA GLU A 78 -2.44 -3.37 -8.12
C GLU A 78 -3.96 -3.22 -8.18
N ASP A 79 -4.63 -3.88 -9.14
CA ASP A 79 -6.08 -3.84 -9.30
C ASP A 79 -6.83 -4.41 -8.08
N GLU A 80 -6.34 -5.51 -7.51
CA GLU A 80 -6.92 -6.14 -6.31
C GLU A 80 -6.71 -5.31 -5.03
N HIS A 81 -5.68 -4.46 -5.00
CA HIS A 81 -5.22 -3.79 -3.77
C HIS A 81 -5.16 -2.25 -3.86
N LEU A 82 -5.85 -1.62 -4.82
CA LEU A 82 -5.90 -0.15 -4.98
C LEU A 82 -6.17 0.58 -3.67
N TRP A 83 -7.14 0.11 -2.88
CA TRP A 83 -7.47 0.72 -1.59
C TRP A 83 -6.30 0.61 -0.60
N ALA A 84 -5.62 -0.53 -0.54
CA ALA A 84 -4.46 -0.69 0.34
C ALA A 84 -3.26 0.17 -0.13
N CYS A 85 -3.10 0.36 -1.44
CA CYS A 85 -2.11 1.25 -2.04
C CYS A 85 -2.39 2.71 -1.68
N TRP A 86 -3.64 3.14 -1.78
CA TRP A 86 -4.08 4.46 -1.35
C TRP A 86 -3.90 4.66 0.16
N ASP A 87 -4.31 3.68 0.97
CA ASP A 87 -4.09 3.64 2.43
C ASP A 87 -2.59 3.66 2.80
N SER A 88 -1.67 3.35 1.89
CA SER A 88 -0.23 3.38 2.19
C SER A 88 0.40 4.75 2.00
N THR A 89 -0.22 5.60 1.18
CA THR A 89 0.25 6.95 0.82
C THR A 89 -0.59 8.06 1.46
N HIS A 90 -1.86 7.79 1.75
CA HIS A 90 -2.82 8.76 2.31
C HIS A 90 -3.34 8.25 3.65
N ALA A 91 -2.72 8.71 4.74
CA ALA A 91 -3.05 8.31 6.10
C ALA A 91 -3.36 9.52 6.97
N PHE A 92 -4.52 9.49 7.64
CA PHE A 92 -4.86 10.42 8.71
C PHE A 92 -5.03 9.65 10.02
N PRO A 93 -4.66 10.25 11.16
CA PRO A 93 -4.74 9.58 12.44
C PRO A 93 -6.16 9.56 12.99
N VAL A 94 -6.65 8.37 13.38
CA VAL A 94 -7.89 8.22 14.15
C VAL A 94 -7.52 7.99 15.63
N SER A 95 -7.76 9.00 16.47
CA SER A 95 -7.36 8.95 17.88
C SER A 95 -8.05 7.80 18.64
N ILE A 96 -7.43 7.34 19.74
CA ILE A 96 -8.02 6.28 20.59
C ILE A 96 -9.38 6.73 21.15
N ALA A 97 -9.51 8.00 21.52
CA ALA A 97 -10.76 8.56 22.03
C ALA A 97 -11.89 8.45 21.00
N LYS A 98 -11.62 8.84 19.75
CA LYS A 98 -12.62 8.77 18.66
C LYS A 98 -12.98 7.32 18.31
N ARG A 99 -12.02 6.41 18.30
CA ARG A 99 -12.26 4.98 18.11
C ARG A 99 -13.13 4.37 19.21
N ARG A 100 -12.94 4.78 20.47
CA ARG A 100 -13.81 4.36 21.57
C ARG A 100 -15.22 4.97 21.48
N ALA A 101 -15.34 6.17 20.93
CA ALA A 101 -16.61 6.88 20.80
C ALA A 101 -17.46 6.44 19.58
N SER A 102 -16.84 5.94 18.51
CA SER A 102 -17.53 5.49 17.30
C SER A 102 -17.13 4.07 16.90
N ARG A 103 -18.14 3.19 16.83
CA ARG A 103 -17.96 1.82 16.32
C ARG A 103 -17.52 1.80 14.86
N TYR A 104 -17.98 2.76 14.06
CA TYR A 104 -17.59 2.87 12.66
C TYR A 104 -16.09 3.20 12.54
N LEU A 105 -15.61 4.19 13.30
CA LEU A 105 -14.20 4.60 13.25
C LEU A 105 -13.24 3.50 13.75
N GLU A 106 -13.64 2.71 14.74
CA GLU A 106 -12.84 1.54 15.18
C GLU A 106 -12.80 0.45 14.11
N ALA A 107 -13.94 0.16 13.47
CA ALA A 107 -13.99 -0.80 12.36
C ALA A 107 -13.14 -0.32 11.18
N PHE A 108 -13.28 0.95 10.77
CA PHE A 108 -12.49 1.57 9.72
C PHE A 108 -10.98 1.44 9.98
N TYR A 109 -10.54 1.78 11.20
CA TYR A 109 -9.13 1.68 11.58
C TYR A 109 -8.61 0.23 11.51
N THR A 110 -9.40 -0.72 12.02
CA THR A 110 -9.04 -2.14 12.02
C THR A 110 -8.99 -2.71 10.61
N ASP A 111 -10.01 -2.42 9.80
CA ASP A 111 -10.11 -2.87 8.42
C ASP A 111 -8.97 -2.32 7.57
N ARG A 112 -8.58 -1.05 7.78
CA ARG A 112 -7.41 -0.47 7.14
C ARG A 112 -6.13 -1.27 7.41
N LYS A 113 -5.86 -1.59 8.68
CA LYS A 113 -4.70 -2.42 9.05
C LYS A 113 -4.75 -3.80 8.41
N GLN A 114 -5.94 -4.41 8.35
CA GLN A 114 -6.13 -5.72 7.71
C GLN A 114 -5.90 -5.65 6.19
N ARG A 115 -6.44 -4.64 5.51
CA ARG A 115 -6.21 -4.40 4.07
C ARG A 115 -4.73 -4.24 3.77
N GLN A 116 -4.02 -3.41 4.52
CA GLN A 116 -2.57 -3.21 4.38
C GLN A 116 -1.78 -4.49 4.63
N SER A 117 -2.13 -5.27 5.66
CA SER A 117 -1.49 -6.56 5.96
C SER A 117 -1.66 -7.57 4.82
N ARG A 118 -2.88 -7.70 4.29
CA ARG A 118 -3.18 -8.60 3.16
C ARG A 118 -2.44 -8.20 1.89
N ALA A 119 -2.43 -6.91 1.56
CA ALA A 119 -1.68 -6.37 0.43
C ALA A 119 -0.16 -6.62 0.60
N GLY A 120 0.38 -6.36 1.79
CA GLY A 120 1.79 -6.64 2.09
C GLY A 120 2.15 -8.12 1.95
N ALA A 121 1.30 -9.02 2.44
CA ALA A 121 1.50 -10.47 2.28
C ALA A 121 1.48 -10.90 0.81
N ARG A 122 0.52 -10.39 0.03
CA ARG A 122 0.41 -10.65 -1.41
C ARG A 122 1.62 -10.12 -2.18
N LEU A 123 2.08 -8.91 -1.86
CA LEU A 123 3.28 -8.32 -2.44
C LEU A 123 4.53 -9.15 -2.12
N LYS A 124 4.68 -9.63 -0.87
CA LYS A 124 5.79 -10.52 -0.49
C LYS A 124 5.79 -11.81 -1.31
N SER A 125 4.62 -12.43 -1.51
CA SER A 125 4.48 -13.61 -2.38
C SER A 125 4.82 -13.32 -3.84
N PHE A 126 4.39 -12.17 -4.37
CA PHE A 126 4.76 -11.74 -5.73
C PHE A 126 6.28 -11.59 -5.87
N LEU A 127 6.94 -10.86 -4.96
CA LEU A 127 8.39 -10.64 -5.01
C LEU A 127 9.18 -11.95 -4.92
N GLN A 128 8.70 -12.93 -4.15
CA GLN A 128 9.28 -14.28 -4.14
C GLN A 128 9.23 -14.95 -5.52
N GLN A 129 8.11 -14.83 -6.25
CA GLN A 129 7.98 -15.38 -7.60
C GLN A 129 8.92 -14.69 -8.59
N VAL A 130 9.06 -13.36 -8.51
CA VAL A 130 10.01 -12.60 -9.33
C VAL A 130 11.44 -13.07 -9.10
N LEU A 131 11.84 -13.22 -7.82
CA LEU A 131 13.19 -13.66 -7.46
C LEU A 131 13.46 -15.10 -7.94
N ILE A 132 12.49 -15.99 -7.83
CA ILE A 132 12.59 -17.35 -8.38
C ILE A 132 12.74 -17.33 -9.92
N GLY A 133 12.04 -16.42 -10.60
CA GLY A 133 12.13 -16.23 -12.04
C GLY A 133 13.46 -15.66 -12.51
N LEU A 134 14.06 -14.75 -11.72
CA LEU A 134 15.37 -14.15 -12.02
C LEU A 134 16.56 -15.11 -11.89
N LEU A 135 16.43 -16.15 -11.06
CA LEU A 135 17.48 -17.12 -10.78
C LEU A 135 17.44 -18.36 -11.69
N ARG A 136 16.52 -18.39 -12.66
CA ARG A 136 16.40 -19.44 -13.67
C ARG A 136 16.80 -18.92 -15.04
#